data_AF-A0A6J5KF99-F1
#
_entry.id   AF-A0A6J5KF99-F1
#
_cell.length_a   1.000
_cell.length_b   1.000
_cell.length_c   1.000
_cell.angle_alpha   90.00
_cell.angle_beta   90.00
_cell.angle_gamma   90.00
#
_symmetry.space_group_name_H-M   'P 1'
#
loop_
_entity.id
_entity.type
_entity.pdbx_description
1 polymer ?
#
loop_
_entity_poly.entity_id
_entity_poly.type
_entity_poly.pdbx_seq_one_letter_code
_entity_poly.pdbx_strand_id
1 'polypeptide(L)' 'MNAMRENDTFVLSKPVEATIIGEHRTVVLPLGTVVTVVLVFGDPSSPAAYEVEAFLPKDDAYALATVEARDAG' A
#
# COMPACT_ATOMS: atom_id res chain seq x y z
N MET A 1 7.66 9.00 -14.24
CA MET A 1 7.22 8.88 -12.84
C MET A 1 8.41 8.33 -12.08
N ASN A 2 8.81 8.93 -10.95
CA ASN A 2 9.91 8.38 -10.16
C ASN A 2 9.42 7.13 -9.44
N ALA A 3 10.17 6.03 -9.54
CA ALA A 3 9.91 4.82 -8.77
C ALA A 3 9.96 5.13 -7.26
N MET A 4 9.01 4.58 -6.51
CA MET A 4 8.97 4.72 -5.05
C MET A 4 9.94 3.73 -4.40
N ARG A 5 10.39 4.09 -3.20
CA ARG A 5 11.27 3.28 -2.36
C ARG A 5 10.54 2.87 -1.09
N GLU A 6 11.08 1.87 -0.40
CA GLU A 6 10.63 1.55 0.96
C GLU A 6 10.70 2.79 1.85
N ASN A 7 9.67 2.97 2.68
CA ASN A 7 9.41 4.13 3.54
C ASN A 7 8.92 5.40 2.83
N ASP A 8 8.80 5.40 1.49
CA ASP A 8 8.06 6.47 0.81
C ASP A 8 6.57 6.37 1.15
N THR A 9 5.90 7.51 1.16
CA THR A 9 4.45 7.60 1.40
C THR A 9 3.74 8.20 0.20
N PHE A 10 2.52 7.73 -0.05
CA PHE A 10 1.66 8.29 -1.08
C PHE A 10 0.19 8.08 -0.77
N VAL A 11 -0.67 8.72 -1.56
CA VAL A 11 -2.12 8.66 -1.41
C VAL A 11 -2.69 7.71 -2.46
N LEU A 12 -3.52 6.75 -2.04
CA LEU A 12 -4.16 5.83 -2.96
C LEU A 12 -5.06 6.56 -3.97
N SER A 13 -4.85 6.27 -5.26
CA SER A 13 -5.61 6.80 -6.39
C SER A 13 -6.93 6.06 -6.67
N LYS A 14 -7.11 4.89 -6.05
CA LYS A 14 -8.32 4.06 -6.13
C LYS A 14 -8.47 3.22 -4.86
N PRO A 15 -9.67 2.67 -4.57
CA PRO A 15 -9.82 1.70 -3.50
C PRO A 15 -9.00 0.43 -3.73
N VAL A 16 -8.43 -0.14 -2.68
CA VAL A 16 -7.58 -1.35 -2.75
C VAL A 16 -7.97 -2.32 -1.63
N GLU A 17 -8.03 -3.60 -1.93
CA GLU A 17 -8.20 -4.64 -0.93
C GLU A 17 -6.91 -4.83 -0.12
N ALA A 18 -7.05 -4.83 1.20
CA ALA A 18 -5.94 -4.98 2.15
C ALA A 18 -6.28 -6.05 3.19
N THR A 19 -5.26 -6.69 3.74
CA THR A 19 -5.40 -7.66 4.83
C THR A 19 -4.89 -7.04 6.12
N ILE A 20 -5.66 -7.13 7.19
CA ILE A 20 -5.23 -6.65 8.51
C ILE A 20 -4.09 -7.52 9.03
N ILE A 21 -3.02 -6.91 9.50
CA ILE A 21 -1.88 -7.62 10.07
C ILE A 21 -2.31 -8.32 11.35
N GLY A 22 -2.00 -9.62 11.46
CA GLY A 22 -2.38 -10.44 12.61
C GLY A 22 -3.82 -10.97 12.58
N GLU A 23 -4.63 -10.54 11.61
CA GLU A 23 -5.98 -11.06 11.38
C GLU A 23 -6.12 -11.64 9.97
N HIS A 24 -6.87 -12.73 9.81
CA HIS A 24 -7.24 -13.23 8.47
C HIS A 24 -8.45 -12.47 7.91
N ARG A 25 -8.48 -11.14 8.10
CA ARG A 25 -9.60 -10.27 7.74
C ARG A 25 -9.18 -9.31 6.64
N THR A 26 -9.93 -9.33 5.54
CA THR A 26 -9.77 -8.39 4.43
C THR A 26 -10.66 -7.16 4.64
N VAL A 27 -10.12 -6.00 4.32
CA VAL A 27 -10.81 -4.70 4.33
C VAL A 27 -10.53 -3.97 3.01
N VAL A 28 -11.32 -2.95 2.72
CA VAL A 28 -11.07 -2.07 1.56
C VAL A 28 -10.49 -0.76 2.08
N LEU A 29 -9.27 -0.43 1.67
CA LEU A 29 -8.69 0.89 1.88
C LEU A 29 -9.35 1.85 0.87
N PRO A 30 -10.01 2.93 1.33
CA PRO A 30 -10.65 3.86 0.42
C PRO A 30 -9.61 4.70 -0.36
N LEU A 31 -10.03 5.24 -1.49
CA LEU A 31 -9.31 6.32 -2.18
C LEU A 31 -8.99 7.46 -1.20
N GLY A 32 -7.80 8.05 -1.34
CA GLY A 32 -7.38 9.12 -0.44
C GLY A 32 -6.67 8.62 0.84
N THR A 33 -6.62 7.31 1.05
CA THR A 33 -5.84 6.72 2.16
C THR A 33 -4.35 6.96 1.94
N VAL A 34 -3.67 7.50 2.96
CA VAL A 34 -2.20 7.60 2.98
C VAL A 34 -1.62 6.25 3.33
N VAL A 35 -0.69 5.76 2.51
CA VAL A 35 -0.01 4.48 2.70
C VAL A 35 1.50 4.65 2.64
N THR A 36 2.21 3.74 3.28
CA THR A 36 3.68 3.67 3.30
C THR A 36 4.13 2.45 2.50
N VAL A 37 5.08 2.60 1.59
CA VAL A 37 5.71 1.47 0.89
C VAL A 37 6.57 0.69 1.88
N VAL A 38 6.28 -0.60 2.06
CA VAL A 38 7.07 -1.50 2.94
C VAL A 38 7.92 -2.48 2.15
N LEU A 39 7.57 -2.76 0.89
CA LEU A 39 8.37 -3.61 0.00
C LEU A 39 8.19 -3.18 -1.46
N VAL A 40 9.28 -3.24 -2.23
CA VAL A 40 9.28 -3.00 -3.67
C VAL A 40 9.46 -4.33 -4.41
N PHE A 41 8.51 -4.69 -5.28
CA PHE A 41 8.61 -5.91 -6.09
C PHE A 41 9.23 -5.63 -7.46
N GLY A 42 10.25 -6.43 -7.82
CA GLY A 42 10.91 -6.38 -9.12
C GLY A 42 12.18 -5.53 -9.12
N ASP A 43 12.51 -4.91 -10.25
CA ASP A 43 13.65 -4.01 -10.38
C ASP A 43 13.33 -2.68 -9.65
N PRO A 44 14.13 -2.24 -8.67
CA PRO A 44 13.88 -0.97 -7.97
C PRO A 44 13.87 0.28 -8.89
N SER A 45 14.49 0.21 -10.07
CA SER A 45 14.45 1.27 -11.08
C SER A 45 13.22 1.19 -11.99
N SER A 46 12.54 0.03 -12.04
CA SER A 46 11.29 -0.20 -12.76
C SER A 46 10.40 -1.19 -12.00
N PRO A 47 9.79 -0.77 -10.86
CA PRO A 47 9.03 -1.68 -10.02
C PRO A 47 7.80 -2.25 -10.74
N ALA A 48 7.46 -3.50 -10.42
CA ALA A 48 6.24 -4.13 -10.90
C ALA A 48 5.05 -3.81 -9.97
N ALA A 49 5.30 -3.81 -8.66
CA ALA A 49 4.31 -3.59 -7.62
C ALA A 49 4.97 -3.08 -6.33
N TYR A 50 4.14 -2.59 -5.42
CA TYR A 50 4.54 -2.21 -4.08
C TYR A 50 3.66 -2.95 -3.07
N GLU A 51 4.27 -3.45 -2.01
CA GLU A 51 3.52 -3.73 -0.78
C GLU A 51 3.44 -2.45 0.03
N VAL A 52 2.24 -2.12 0.48
CA VAL A 52 1.96 -0.89 1.21
C VAL A 52 1.25 -1.19 2.51
N GLU A 53 1.56 -0.39 3.53
CA GLU A 53 0.94 -0.45 4.85
C GLU A 53 0.09 0.81 5.10
N ALA A 54 -1.07 0.62 5.73
CA ALA A 54 -1.94 1.69 6.20
C ALA A 54 -2.35 1.45 7.65
N PHE A 55 -2.32 2.51 8.47
CA PHE A 55 -2.93 2.49 9.80
C PHE A 55 -4.43 2.75 9.69
N LEU A 56 -5.24 1.96 10.40
CA LEU A 56 -6.69 2.03 10.46
C LEU A 56 -7.13 2.47 11.86
N PRO A 57 -7.37 3.78 12.11
CA PRO A 57 -7.60 4.29 13.46
C PRO A 57 -8.86 3.74 14.15
N LYS A 58 -9.86 3.30 13.38
CA LYS A 58 -11.11 2.73 13.93
C LYS A 58 -10.91 1.34 14.52
N ASP A 59 -9.97 0.59 13.95
CA ASP A 59 -9.67 -0.78 14.33
C ASP A 59 -8.41 -0.88 15.21
N ASP A 60 -7.68 0.24 15.38
CA ASP A 60 -6.37 0.31 16.03
C ASP A 60 -5.39 -0.75 15.47
N ALA A 61 -5.39 -0.87 14.15
CA ALA A 61 -4.70 -1.93 13.44
C ALA A 61 -3.99 -1.42 12.19
N TYR A 62 -3.04 -2.21 11.71
CA TYR A 62 -2.37 -2.00 10.43
C TYR A 62 -2.91 -2.97 9.39
N ALA A 63 -2.96 -2.53 8.13
CA ALA A 63 -3.35 -3.37 7.00
C ALA A 63 -2.31 -3.30 5.88
N LEU A 64 -2.05 -4.44 5.25
CA LEU A 64 -1.14 -4.60 4.11
C LEU A 64 -1.93 -4.80 2.82
N ALA A 65 -1.48 -4.14 1.76
CA ALA A 65 -2.02 -4.32 0.42
C ALA A 65 -0.90 -4.41 -0.61
N THR A 66 -1.16 -5.10 -1.72
CA THR A 66 -0.30 -5.04 -2.90
C THR A 66 -0.95 -4.15 -3.94
N VAL A 67 -0.20 -3.17 -4.45
CA VAL A 67 -0.64 -2.28 -5.53
C VAL A 67 0.28 -2.41 -6.73
N GLU A 68 -0.25 -2.27 -7.94
CA GLU A 68 0.60 -2.21 -9.13
C GLU A 68 1.39 -0.90 -9.15
N ALA A 69 2.62 -0.94 -9.65
CA ALA A 69 3.46 0.26 -9.66
C ALA A 69 2.89 1.41 -10.50
N ARG A 70 2.01 1.11 -11.47
CA ARG A 70 1.31 2.12 -12.28
C ARG A 70 0.21 2.87 -11.51
N ASP A 71 -0.26 2.31 -10.41
CA ASP A 71 -1.33 2.88 -9.59
C ASP A 71 -0.78 3.71 -8.42
N ALA A 72 0.52 3.61 -8.15
CA ALA A 72 1.23 4.36 -7.15
C ALA A 72 1.89 5.60 -7.79
N GLY A 73 1.34 6.78 -7.48
CA GLY A 73 1.79 8.07 -8.05
C GLY A 73 0.68 8.80 -8.78
#